data_AF-A0A9D0VCE0-F1
#
_entry.id   AF-A0A9D0VCE0-F1
#
_cell.length_a   1.000
_cell.length_b   1.000
_cell.length_c   1.000
_cell.angle_alpha   90.00
_cell.angle_beta   90.00
_cell.angle_gamma   90.00
#
_symmetry.space_group_name_H-M   'P 1'
#
loop_
_entity.id
_entity.type
_entity.pdbx_description
1 polymer ?
#
loop_
_entity_poly.entity_id
_entity_poly.type
_entity_poly.pdbx_seq_one_letter_code
_entity_poly.pdbx_strand_id
1 'polypeptide(L)'
;MRGTIWIITAVPIVGSLLACSGVSLPLSLRVSYDNVTPCQAYVDAYNALECVPEHKALSREDNCGPSLDLYPCDLAEHYSCLSAGLACEGGQVDVSGQSVCGDRSCD
;
A
#
# COMPACT_ATOMS: atom_id res chain seq x y z
N MET A 1 53.40 -5.24 31.74
CA MET A 1 53.84 -3.86 31.42
C MET A 1 53.30 -3.50 30.04
N ARG A 2 52.74 -2.29 29.96
CA ARG A 2 52.40 -1.43 28.81
C ARG A 2 52.83 -1.89 27.41
N GLY A 3 51.92 -1.77 26.44
CA GLY A 3 52.23 -1.87 25.01
C GLY A 3 51.02 -1.57 24.13
N THR A 4 50.57 -0.32 24.11
CA THR A 4 49.55 0.19 23.21
C THR A 4 50.09 0.25 21.78
N ILE A 5 49.40 -0.36 20.81
CA ILE A 5 49.63 -0.10 19.38
C ILE A 5 48.29 0.38 18.79
N TRP A 6 48.28 1.65 18.40
CA TRP A 6 47.25 2.27 17.60
C TRP A 6 47.54 2.03 16.12
N ILE A 7 46.63 1.44 15.36
CA ILE A 7 46.57 1.61 13.91
C ILE A 7 45.13 1.95 13.53
N ILE A 8 44.97 3.21 13.13
CA ILE A 8 43.78 3.78 12.51
C ILE A 8 43.76 3.28 11.07
N THR A 9 42.68 2.59 10.68
CA THR A 9 42.38 2.35 9.26
C THR A 9 40.99 2.92 8.98
N ALA A 10 40.94 3.83 8.01
CA ALA A 10 39.79 4.62 7.59
C ALA A 10 38.73 3.76 6.85
N VAL A 11 37.43 3.90 7.21
CA VAL A 11 36.30 4.50 6.41
C VAL A 11 35.73 3.59 5.29
N PRO A 12 34.41 3.57 4.93
CA PRO A 12 33.23 4.28 5.46
C PRO A 12 32.04 3.39 5.91
N ILE A 13 31.11 4.08 6.55
CA ILE A 13 29.74 3.74 6.94
C ILE A 13 28.86 3.45 5.70
N VAL A 14 28.15 2.32 5.65
CA VAL A 14 26.78 2.25 5.11
C VAL A 14 26.00 1.16 5.86
N GLY A 15 24.95 1.60 6.57
CA GLY A 15 23.70 0.86 6.67
C GLY A 15 23.69 -0.39 7.53
N SER A 16 23.50 -0.18 8.83
CA SER A 16 22.63 -1.07 9.60
C SER A 16 21.33 -1.28 8.84
N LEU A 17 20.90 -2.52 8.64
CA LEU A 17 19.65 -3.06 9.17
C LEU A 17 19.21 -4.33 8.42
N LEU A 18 18.71 -5.25 9.25
CA LEU A 18 17.73 -6.28 8.94
C LEU A 18 18.24 -7.52 8.21
N ALA A 19 18.84 -8.38 9.03
CA ALA A 19 18.57 -9.80 8.97
C ALA A 19 17.05 -10.05 8.88
N CYS A 20 16.56 -10.36 7.68
CA CYS A 20 15.29 -11.06 7.50
C CYS A 20 15.63 -12.53 7.27
N SER A 21 15.80 -13.23 8.39
CA SER A 21 15.86 -14.69 8.48
C SER A 21 14.71 -15.31 7.68
N GLY A 22 15.00 -16.42 7.00
CA GLY A 22 14.05 -17.15 6.16
C GLY A 22 12.83 -17.66 6.92
N VAL A 23 11.81 -16.81 7.02
CA VAL A 23 10.44 -17.22 7.21
C VAL A 23 9.89 -17.47 5.81
N SER A 24 9.74 -18.75 5.47
CA SER A 24 8.73 -19.18 4.51
C SER A 24 7.38 -18.76 5.08
N LEU A 25 6.94 -17.53 4.80
CA LEU A 25 5.60 -17.09 5.12
C LEU A 25 4.64 -18.06 4.40
N PRO A 26 3.63 -18.61 5.10
CA PRO A 26 2.64 -19.47 4.48
C PRO A 26 2.05 -18.71 3.30
N LEU A 27 1.88 -19.40 2.17
CA LEU A 27 1.42 -18.83 0.90
C LEU A 27 0.12 -18.02 1.04
N SER A 28 -0.65 -18.24 2.11
CA SER A 28 -1.84 -17.47 2.52
C SER A 28 -1.59 -16.01 2.92
N LEU A 29 -0.38 -15.62 3.34
CA LEU A 29 -0.10 -14.22 3.73
C LEU A 29 0.28 -13.32 2.56
N ARG A 30 0.78 -13.90 1.45
CA ARG A 30 1.14 -13.13 0.25
C ARG A 30 -0.10 -12.67 -0.52
N VAL A 31 -1.08 -13.55 -0.68
CA VAL A 31 -2.26 -13.24 -1.51
C VAL A 31 -3.20 -12.22 -0.85
N SER A 32 -3.23 -12.21 0.48
CA SER A 32 -3.93 -11.19 1.26
C SER A 32 -3.29 -9.79 1.07
N TYR A 33 -1.95 -9.72 0.93
CA TYR A 33 -1.21 -8.48 0.69
C TYR A 33 -1.37 -7.94 -0.75
N ASP A 34 -1.65 -8.83 -1.71
CA ASP A 34 -1.85 -8.48 -3.12
C ASP A 34 -3.06 -7.57 -3.32
N ASN A 35 -4.07 -7.62 -2.45
CA ASN A 35 -5.23 -6.70 -2.47
C ASN A 35 -5.03 -5.43 -1.63
N VAL A 36 -4.19 -5.50 -0.59
CA VAL A 36 -3.91 -4.33 0.27
C VAL A 36 -3.18 -3.25 -0.50
N THR A 37 -2.16 -3.63 -1.27
CA THR A 37 -1.36 -2.69 -2.07
C THR A 37 -2.21 -1.86 -3.04
N PRO A 38 -3.05 -2.45 -3.91
CA PRO A 38 -3.88 -1.68 -4.83
C PRO A 38 -5.01 -0.92 -4.11
N CYS A 39 -5.55 -1.42 -3.00
CA CYS A 39 -6.48 -0.65 -2.17
C CYS A 39 -5.81 0.62 -1.59
N GLN A 40 -4.58 0.49 -1.09
CA GLN A 40 -3.84 1.64 -0.56
C GLN A 40 -3.58 2.68 -1.66
N ALA A 41 -3.24 2.24 -2.87
CA ALA A 41 -3.10 3.13 -4.02
C ALA A 41 -4.41 3.86 -4.37
N TYR A 42 -5.56 3.19 -4.22
CA TYR A 42 -6.87 3.82 -4.36
C TYR A 42 -7.15 4.88 -3.29
N VAL A 43 -6.90 4.55 -2.02
CA VAL A 43 -7.05 5.50 -0.90
C VAL A 43 -6.14 6.72 -1.09
N ASP A 44 -4.92 6.51 -1.58
CA ASP A 44 -3.99 7.59 -1.88
C ASP A 44 -4.45 8.47 -3.04
N ALA A 45 -4.94 7.86 -4.12
CA ALA A 45 -5.50 8.59 -5.24
C ALA A 45 -6.70 9.43 -4.82
N TYR A 46 -7.58 8.88 -3.97
CA TYR A 46 -8.71 9.60 -3.40
C TYR A 46 -8.26 10.79 -2.55
N ASN A 47 -7.33 10.56 -1.61
CA ASN A 47 -6.85 11.61 -0.71
C ASN A 47 -6.01 12.68 -1.42
N ALA A 48 -5.41 12.36 -2.56
CA ALA A 48 -4.67 13.30 -3.39
C ALA A 48 -5.56 14.21 -4.24
N LEU A 49 -6.87 13.94 -4.32
CA LEU A 49 -7.82 14.81 -5.01
C LEU A 49 -7.91 16.17 -4.30
N GLU A 50 -7.80 17.25 -5.04
CA GLU A 50 -7.87 18.62 -4.51
C GLU A 50 -9.22 18.94 -3.85
N CYS A 51 -10.28 18.23 -4.23
CA CYS A 51 -11.61 18.36 -3.64
C CYS A 51 -11.80 17.55 -2.34
N VAL A 52 -10.81 16.76 -1.92
CA VAL A 52 -10.86 16.03 -0.65
C VAL A 52 -10.18 16.86 0.43
N PRO A 53 -10.95 17.47 1.35
CA PRO A 53 -10.35 18.14 2.49
C PRO A 53 -9.77 17.10 3.46
N GLU A 54 -8.71 17.44 4.18
CA GLU A 54 -7.99 16.51 5.09
C GLU A 54 -8.90 15.79 6.09
N HIS A 55 -9.96 16.44 6.58
CA HIS A 55 -10.91 15.84 7.52
C HIS A 55 -11.85 14.78 6.88
N LYS A 56 -11.86 14.67 5.55
CA LYS A 56 -12.54 13.62 4.78
C LYS A 56 -11.57 12.64 4.15
N ALA A 57 -10.27 12.75 4.45
CA ALA A 57 -9.29 11.80 3.99
C ALA A 57 -9.60 10.41 4.56
N LEU A 58 -9.48 9.40 3.71
CA LEU A 58 -9.67 8.01 4.07
C LEU A 58 -8.40 7.48 4.74
N SER A 59 -8.58 6.78 5.86
CA SER A 59 -7.51 6.03 6.52
C SER A 59 -7.25 4.74 5.74
N ARG A 60 -5.98 4.50 5.39
CA ARG A 60 -5.57 3.27 4.68
C ARG A 60 -5.86 2.02 5.51
N GLU A 61 -5.68 2.09 6.81
CA GLU A 61 -5.85 0.95 7.73
C GLU A 61 -7.32 0.56 7.84
N ASP A 62 -8.20 1.55 7.95
CA ASP A 62 -9.65 1.33 8.10
C ASP A 62 -10.32 0.88 6.79
N ASN A 63 -9.81 1.32 5.63
CA ASN A 63 -10.43 1.05 4.33
C ASN A 63 -9.84 -0.18 3.62
N CYS A 64 -8.57 -0.51 3.88
CA CYS A 64 -7.88 -1.63 3.21
C CYS A 64 -7.62 -2.84 4.12
N GLY A 65 -7.86 -2.71 5.43
CA GLY A 65 -7.86 -3.85 6.35
C GLY A 65 -8.78 -5.00 5.91
N PRO A 66 -10.05 -4.73 5.49
CA PRO A 66 -10.96 -5.76 5.00
C PRO A 66 -10.53 -6.45 3.70
N SER A 67 -9.67 -5.81 2.89
CA SER A 67 -9.16 -6.40 1.64
C SER A 67 -8.29 -7.64 1.86
N LEU A 68 -7.78 -7.81 3.09
CA LEU A 68 -7.05 -8.99 3.53
C LEU A 68 -7.93 -10.26 3.56
N ASP A 69 -9.24 -10.10 3.79
CA ASP A 69 -10.18 -11.21 3.97
C ASP A 69 -10.79 -11.71 2.65
N LEU A 70 -10.51 -11.05 1.53
CA LEU A 70 -11.12 -11.30 0.23
C LEU A 70 -10.42 -12.39 -0.60
N TYR A 71 -9.56 -13.20 0.02
CA TYR A 71 -8.93 -14.35 -0.64
C TYR A 71 -9.98 -15.41 -1.03
N PRO A 72 -9.91 -16.02 -2.25
CA PRO A 72 -8.85 -15.95 -3.27
C PRO A 72 -9.00 -14.86 -4.35
N CYS A 73 -9.83 -13.85 -4.15
CA CYS A 73 -10.11 -12.85 -5.19
C CYS A 73 -8.93 -11.89 -5.38
N ASP A 74 -8.46 -11.71 -6.61
CA ASP A 74 -7.54 -10.62 -6.97
C ASP A 74 -8.36 -9.37 -7.30
N LEU A 75 -8.11 -8.27 -6.59
CA LEU A 75 -8.81 -7.00 -6.74
C LEU A 75 -7.94 -5.89 -7.33
N ALA A 76 -6.71 -6.18 -7.78
CA ALA A 76 -5.82 -5.18 -8.35
C ALA A 76 -6.43 -4.43 -9.54
N GLU A 77 -7.00 -5.17 -10.50
CA GLU A 77 -7.83 -4.69 -11.63
C GLU A 77 -8.90 -3.68 -11.20
N HIS A 78 -9.66 -4.11 -10.18
CA HIS A 78 -10.83 -3.40 -9.68
C HIS A 78 -10.42 -2.08 -9.04
N TYR A 79 -9.49 -2.10 -8.07
CA TYR A 79 -8.97 -0.89 -7.44
C TYR A 79 -8.29 0.05 -8.45
N SER A 80 -7.55 -0.50 -9.42
CA SER A 80 -6.96 0.31 -10.50
C SER A 80 -8.03 1.02 -11.33
N CYS A 81 -9.15 0.36 -11.62
CA CYS A 81 -10.28 0.97 -12.29
C CYS A 81 -10.96 2.04 -11.40
N LEU A 82 -11.20 1.74 -10.12
CA LEU A 82 -11.80 2.69 -9.19
C LEU A 82 -10.97 3.96 -9.08
N SER A 83 -9.64 3.83 -9.02
CA SER A 83 -8.71 4.96 -9.02
C SER A 83 -8.79 5.80 -10.29
N ALA A 84 -8.91 5.15 -11.46
CA ALA A 84 -9.05 5.85 -12.74
C ALA A 84 -10.39 6.58 -12.88
N GLY A 85 -11.43 6.12 -12.18
CA GLY A 85 -12.76 6.73 -12.14
C GLY A 85 -12.92 7.86 -11.13
N LEU A 86 -11.88 8.18 -10.34
CA LEU A 86 -11.91 9.27 -9.38
C LEU A 86 -11.73 10.62 -10.07
N ALA A 87 -12.69 11.52 -9.86
CA ALA A 87 -12.61 12.90 -10.32
C ALA A 87 -13.15 13.86 -9.26
N CYS A 88 -12.92 15.16 -9.49
CA CYS A 88 -13.57 16.21 -8.72
C CYS A 88 -14.64 16.90 -9.57
N GLU A 89 -15.89 16.86 -9.14
CA GLU A 89 -16.99 17.59 -9.78
C GLU A 89 -17.75 18.41 -8.74
N GLY A 90 -17.95 19.70 -9.00
CA GLY A 90 -18.71 20.59 -8.10
C GLY A 90 -18.11 20.73 -6.68
N GLY A 91 -16.80 20.52 -6.52
CA GLY A 91 -16.12 20.57 -5.21
C GLY A 91 -16.32 19.31 -4.35
N GLN A 92 -16.80 18.23 -4.94
CA GLN A 92 -16.94 16.92 -4.31
C GLN A 92 -16.25 15.86 -5.14
N VAL A 93 -15.97 14.71 -4.52
CA VAL A 93 -15.44 13.56 -5.25
C VAL A 93 -16.56 12.98 -6.09
N ASP A 94 -16.35 12.95 -7.41
CA ASP A 94 -17.17 12.19 -8.33
C ASP A 94 -16.61 10.77 -8.44
N VAL A 95 -17.50 9.81 -8.16
CA VAL A 95 -17.26 8.37 -8.29
C VAL A 95 -18.12 7.77 -9.40
N SER A 96 -18.80 8.59 -10.21
CA SER A 96 -19.65 8.09 -11.30
C SER A 96 -18.86 7.25 -12.30
N GLY A 97 -17.59 7.58 -12.52
CA GLY A 97 -16.63 6.80 -13.32
C GLY A 97 -16.29 5.42 -12.75
N GLN A 98 -16.66 5.13 -11.50
CA GLN A 98 -16.45 3.83 -10.87
C GLN A 98 -17.56 2.82 -11.23
N SER A 99 -18.72 3.29 -11.71
CA SER A 99 -19.85 2.42 -12.08
C SER A 99 -19.55 1.45 -13.23
N VAL A 100 -18.51 1.74 -14.03
CA VAL A 100 -18.03 0.85 -15.11
C VAL A 100 -16.96 -0.13 -14.65
N CYS A 101 -16.44 0.04 -13.43
CA CYS A 101 -15.54 -0.92 -12.83
C CYS A 101 -16.38 -2.12 -12.41
N GLY A 102 -16.35 -3.17 -13.23
CA GLY A 102 -17.09 -4.39 -12.95
C GLY A 102 -16.82 -4.89 -11.54
N ASP A 103 -17.88 -5.43 -10.91
CA ASP A 103 -17.73 -6.25 -9.70
C ASP A 103 -16.76 -7.36 -10.04
N ARG A 104 -15.56 -7.32 -9.44
CA ARG A 104 -14.57 -8.35 -9.75
C ARG A 104 -15.06 -9.66 -9.18
N SER A 105 -15.37 -10.55 -10.10
CA SER A 105 -15.88 -11.89 -9.92
C SER A 105 -14.90 -12.70 -9.07
N CYS A 106 -15.31 -12.96 -7.84
CA CYS A 106 -14.84 -14.07 -7.04
C CYS A 106 -15.48 -15.39 -7.54
N ASP A 107 -15.46 -15.64 -8.86
CA ASP A 107 -15.96 -16.88 -9.47
C ASP A 107 -14.85 -17.95 -9.53
#